data_AF-A0A357MAI4-F1
#
_entry.id   AF-A0A357MAI4-F1
#
_cell.length_a   1.000
_cell.length_b   1.000
_cell.length_c   1.000
_cell.angle_alpha   90.00
_cell.angle_beta   90.00
_cell.angle_gamma   90.00
#
_symmetry.space_group_name_H-M   'P 1'
#
loop_
_entity.id
_entity.type
_entity.pdbx_description
1 polymer ?
#
loop_
_entity_poly.entity_id
_entity_poly.type
_entity_poly.pdbx_seq_one_letter_code
_entity_poly.pdbx_strand_id
1 'polypeptide(L)' 'AEALVDFLMTPQAQEVFAKYGFRPVDKQVYAENKSRYPDPAGLFDINYLGGWDEVRSTLYSKRGIWYQVLAGI' A
#
# COMPACT_ATOMS: atom_id res chain seq x y z
N ALA A 1 2.67 9.41 -20.52
CA ALA A 1 3.07 8.52 -19.42
C ALA A 1 2.01 7.44 -19.13
N GLU A 2 0.78 7.61 -19.60
CA GLU A 2 -0.34 6.66 -19.39
C GLU A 2 -0.03 5.23 -19.86
N ALA A 3 0.54 5.06 -21.06
CA ALA A 3 0.88 3.74 -21.59
C ALA A 3 1.82 2.92 -20.67
N LEU A 4 2.69 3.58 -19.91
CA LEU A 4 3.52 2.88 -18.92
C LEU A 4 2.67 2.43 -17.73
N VAL A 5 1.81 3.31 -17.21
CA VAL A 5 0.91 2.99 -16.09
C VAL A 5 -0.03 1.85 -16.47
N ASP A 6 -0.58 1.87 -17.68
CA ASP A 6 -1.43 0.81 -18.21
C ASP A 6 -0.66 -0.51 -18.34
N PHE A 7 0.58 -0.44 -18.85
CA PHE A 7 1.45 -1.62 -18.92
C PHE A 7 1.71 -2.22 -17.54
N LEU A 8 1.95 -1.39 -16.52
CA LEU A 8 2.16 -1.87 -15.14
C LEU A 8 0.97 -2.65 -14.59
N MET A 9 -0.25 -2.43 -15.12
CA MET A 9 -1.46 -3.16 -14.71
C MET A 9 -1.65 -4.49 -15.45
N THR A 10 -0.86 -4.77 -16.48
CA THR A 10 -0.98 -6.03 -17.23
C THR A 10 -0.45 -7.23 -16.44
N PRO A 11 -0.93 -8.46 -16.70
CA PRO A 11 -0.40 -9.67 -16.07
C PRO A 11 1.11 -9.81 -16.21
N GLN A 12 1.66 -9.43 -17.37
CA GLN A 12 3.10 -9.46 -17.63
C GLN A 12 3.89 -8.61 -16.63
N ALA A 13 3.48 -7.38 -16.38
CA ALA A 13 4.18 -6.52 -15.42
C ALA A 13 3.95 -6.98 -13.98
N GLN A 14 2.75 -7.49 -13.69
CA GLN A 14 2.39 -8.02 -12.37
C GLN A 14 3.20 -9.27 -12.01
N GLU A 15 3.56 -10.13 -12.98
CA GLU A 15 4.49 -11.24 -12.78
C GLU A 15 5.89 -10.76 -12.39
N VAL A 16 6.37 -9.66 -13.00
CA VAL A 16 7.64 -9.04 -12.63
C VAL A 16 7.57 -8.51 -11.19
N PHE A 17 6.46 -7.88 -10.80
CA PHE A 17 6.23 -7.45 -9.42
C PHE A 17 6.27 -8.62 -8.44
N ALA A 18 5.55 -9.70 -8.75
CA ALA A 18 5.58 -10.93 -7.96
C ALA A 18 7.00 -11.46 -7.82
N LYS A 19 7.75 -11.55 -8.92
CA LYS A 19 9.14 -12.04 -8.94
C LYS A 19 10.03 -11.27 -7.95
N TYR A 20 9.88 -9.96 -7.86
CA TYR A 20 10.66 -9.11 -6.95
C TYR A 20 10.04 -8.90 -5.56
N GLY A 21 8.95 -9.61 -5.23
CA GLY A 21 8.38 -9.67 -3.88
C GLY A 21 7.30 -8.63 -3.58
N PHE A 22 6.85 -7.88 -4.57
CA PHE A 22 5.66 -7.03 -4.45
C PHE A 22 4.40 -7.88 -4.55
N ARG A 23 3.34 -7.51 -3.82
CA ARG A 23 2.03 -8.17 -3.91
C ARG A 23 1.30 -7.71 -5.19
N PRO A 24 1.02 -8.60 -6.16
CA PRO A 24 0.33 -8.24 -7.39
C PRO A 24 -1.13 -7.86 -7.13
N VAL A 25 -1.66 -6.95 -7.93
CA VAL A 25 -3.09 -6.59 -7.91
C VAL A 25 -3.90 -7.38 -8.94
N ASP A 26 -3.22 -7.93 -9.97
CA ASP A 26 -3.86 -8.89 -10.86
C ASP A 26 -4.22 -10.16 -10.08
N LYS A 27 -5.49 -10.57 -10.18
CA LYS A 27 -6.05 -11.66 -9.37
C LYS A 27 -5.45 -13.01 -9.71
N GLN A 28 -5.13 -13.25 -10.99
CA GLN A 28 -4.57 -14.52 -11.43
C GLN A 28 -3.13 -14.62 -10.94
N VAL A 29 -2.31 -13.60 -11.22
CA VAL A 29 -0.90 -13.55 -10.79
C VAL A 29 -0.79 -13.63 -9.26
N TYR A 30 -1.68 -12.96 -8.53
CA TYR A 30 -1.74 -13.06 -7.07
C TYR A 30 -2.05 -14.49 -6.61
N ALA A 31 -3.05 -15.15 -7.20
CA ALA A 31 -3.44 -16.51 -6.83
C ALA A 31 -2.30 -17.52 -7.06
N GLU A 32 -1.58 -17.41 -8.18
CA GLU A 32 -0.43 -18.25 -8.52
C GLU A 32 0.75 -18.06 -7.55
N ASN A 33 0.89 -16.87 -6.97
CA ASN A 33 1.96 -16.52 -6.03
C ASN A 33 1.53 -16.49 -4.55
N LYS A 34 0.27 -16.86 -4.23
CA LYS A 34 -0.33 -16.64 -2.91
C LYS A 34 0.48 -17.23 -1.75
N SER A 35 1.14 -18.36 -1.96
CA SER A 35 1.99 -19.02 -0.95
C SER A 35 3.14 -18.14 -0.43
N ARG A 36 3.52 -17.09 -1.17
CA ARG A 36 4.59 -16.15 -0.83
C ARG A 36 4.11 -14.96 0.01
N TYR A 37 2.80 -14.79 0.16
CA TYR A 37 2.18 -13.62 0.80
C TYR A 37 1.45 -14.04 2.07
N PRO A 38 2.13 -14.05 3.23
CA PRO A 38 1.45 -14.27 4.49
C PRO A 38 0.45 -13.14 4.74
N ASP A 39 -0.74 -13.50 5.19
CA ASP A 39 -1.79 -12.55 5.57
C ASP A 39 -1.60 -12.17 7.04
N PRO A 40 -1.16 -10.93 7.35
CA PRO A 40 -0.96 -10.51 8.73
C PRO A 40 -2.31 -10.32 9.42
N ALA A 41 -2.35 -10.60 10.73
CA ALA A 41 -3.48 -10.25 11.56
C ALA A 41 -3.67 -8.73 11.58
N GLY A 42 -4.92 -8.28 11.42
CA GLY A 42 -5.24 -6.84 11.47
C GLY A 42 -4.81 -6.05 10.23
N LEU A 43 -4.69 -6.67 9.05
CA LEU A 43 -4.53 -5.93 7.80
C LEU A 43 -5.73 -5.00 7.58
N PHE A 44 -5.49 -3.70 7.45
CA PHE A 44 -6.49 -2.68 7.15
C PHE A 44 -6.03 -1.79 6.00
N ASP A 45 -6.98 -1.12 5.35
CA ASP A 45 -6.70 -0.10 4.34
C ASP A 45 -6.73 1.31 4.95
N ILE A 46 -6.33 2.31 4.17
CA ILE A 46 -6.26 3.70 4.67
C ILE A 46 -7.63 4.28 5.05
N ASN A 47 -8.74 3.68 4.59
CA ASN A 47 -10.08 4.16 4.92
C ASN A 47 -10.40 3.93 6.40
N TYR A 48 -9.79 2.91 7.02
CA TYR A 48 -9.87 2.73 8.48
C TYR A 48 -9.40 3.97 9.25
N LEU A 49 -8.45 4.73 8.70
CA LEU A 49 -7.92 5.96 9.28
C LEU A 49 -8.57 7.24 8.69
N GLY A 50 -9.65 7.11 7.90
CA GLY A 50 -10.32 8.24 7.25
C GLY A 50 -9.67 8.72 5.94
N GLY A 51 -8.69 7.99 5.39
CA GLY A 51 -8.03 8.32 4.13
C GLY A 51 -6.78 9.19 4.27
N TRP A 52 -6.05 9.36 3.16
CA TRP A 52 -4.74 10.04 3.19
C TRP A 52 -4.82 11.52 3.53
N ASP A 53 -5.91 12.21 3.21
CA ASP A 53 -6.08 13.63 3.55
C ASP A 53 -6.21 13.82 5.06
N GLU A 54 -7.05 13.01 5.71
CA GLU A 54 -7.22 13.03 7.16
C GLU A 54 -5.92 12.67 7.87
N VAL A 55 -5.25 11.60 7.44
CA VAL A 55 -3.96 11.16 8.00
C VAL A 55 -2.89 12.25 7.87
N ARG A 56 -2.79 12.91 6.72
CA ARG A 56 -1.81 13.99 6.53
C ARG A 56 -2.10 15.20 7.42
N SER A 57 -3.37 15.54 7.62
CA SER A 57 -3.80 16.65 8.47
C SER A 57 -3.57 16.36 9.96
N THR A 58 -3.94 15.17 10.41
CA THR A 58 -3.98 14.82 11.84
C THR A 58 -2.67 14.27 12.37
N LEU A 59 -2.02 13.36 11.64
CA LEU A 59 -0.80 12.69 12.11
C LEU A 59 0.45 13.49 11.73
N TYR A 60 0.57 13.95 10.49
CA TYR A 60 1.81 14.48 9.92
C TYR A 60 1.86 16.00 9.73
N SER A 61 0.86 16.76 10.20
CA SER A 61 0.92 18.21 10.12
C SER A 61 1.97 18.80 11.06
N LYS A 62 2.29 20.09 10.90
CA LYS A 62 3.26 20.81 11.77
C LYS A 62 2.91 20.78 13.26
N ARG A 63 1.66 20.49 13.61
CA ARG A 63 1.16 20.26 14.98
C ARG A 63 0.45 18.91 15.11
N GLY A 64 0.69 18.00 14.17
CA GLY A 64 0.07 16.69 14.13
C GLY A 64 0.53 15.83 15.30
N ILE A 65 -0.20 14.74 15.53
CA ILE A 65 0.03 13.83 16.65
C ILE A 65 1.47 13.31 16.67
N TRP A 66 2.10 13.07 15.51
CA TRP A 66 3.49 12.65 15.44
C TRP A 66 4.45 13.66 16.10
N TYR A 67 4.21 14.95 15.90
CA TYR A 67 5.01 16.01 16.52
C TYR A 67 4.75 16.09 18.03
N GLN A 68 3.50 15.94 18.46
CA GLN A 68 3.13 15.97 19.88
C GLN A 68 3.83 14.83 20.66
N VAL A 69 3.74 13.61 20.13
CA VAL A 69 4.40 12.43 20.72
C VAL A 69 5.91 12.60 20.78
N LEU A 70 6.56 13.11 19.72
CA LEU A 70 8.01 13.34 19.73
C LEU A 70 8.43 14.49 20.66
N ALA A 71 7.58 15.50 20.83
CA ALA A 71 7.83 16.63 21.72
C ALA A 71 7.54 16.30 23.20
N GLY A 72 6.99 15.11 23.50
CA GLY A 72 6.66 14.69 24.86
C GLY A 72 5.47 15.42 25.48
N ILE A 73 4.56 15.94 24.63
CA ILE A 73 3.32 16.62 25.00
C ILE A 73 2.12 15.86 24.48
#